data_AF-A0A4Q0T2R5-F1
#
_entry.id   AF-A0A4Q0T2R5-F1
#
_cell.length_a   1.000
_cell.length_b   1.000
_cell.length_c   1.000
_cell.angle_alpha   90.00
_cell.angle_beta   90.00
_cell.angle_gamma   90.00
#
_symmetry.space_group_name_H-M   'P 1'
#
loop_
_entity.id
_entity.type
_entity.pdbx_description
1 polymer ?
#
loop_
_entity_poly.entity_id
_entity_poly.type
_entity_poly.pdbx_seq_one_letter_code
_entity_poly.pdbx_strand_id
1 'polypeptide(L)'
;MPVADQSTDLVLEAQATAGCVSTQAPYYLEAAPYRVRLASSTLEIEAALRLRFIVFNLEMNEGLESAYTDGFDRDRFDAVCDHLIVEHQGTGQIIGTYRLQRGSVAARNFGYYSEQEFDFTPYEHIRSEIVELGRACIHRDHRSSEVLHLLWRGIARYVLANGARYMMGCCSLPSQDSVLGHSVYRSLAGYLAAPELITVPTAAYALERSIETLEEARPPKLLRAYLTIGAKICSSPAIDREFKTIDFLTLLDLQTLHPRVAARFLAHE
;
A
#
# COMPACT_ATOMS: atom_id res chain seq x y z
N MET A 1 46.36 -3.46 44.42
CA MET A 1 46.66 -3.96 43.06
C MET A 1 45.40 -4.56 42.48
N PRO A 2 45.18 -4.51 41.16
CA PRO A 2 45.18 -3.34 40.25
C PRO A 2 43.73 -3.12 39.72
N VAL A 3 43.38 -2.31 38.71
CA VAL A 3 44.09 -1.41 37.77
C VAL A 3 43.37 -0.03 37.79
N ALA A 4 43.44 0.77 36.73
CA ALA A 4 42.58 1.92 36.42
C ALA A 4 42.41 2.03 34.89
N ASP A 5 41.28 2.61 34.42
CA ASP A 5 41.09 3.46 33.22
C ASP A 5 39.60 3.87 33.20
N GLN A 6 39.17 5.13 33.08
CA GLN A 6 39.37 6.16 32.03
C GLN A 6 38.59 5.93 30.72
N SER A 7 38.18 7.06 30.10
CA SER A 7 37.28 7.21 28.95
C SER A 7 35.78 6.93 29.26
N THR A 8 34.80 7.77 28.90
CA THR A 8 34.85 9.00 28.08
C THR A 8 33.81 10.03 28.55
N ASP A 9 34.27 11.25 28.81
CA ASP A 9 33.47 12.48 28.78
C ASP A 9 34.15 13.41 27.76
N LEU A 10 33.44 14.41 27.22
CA LEU A 10 33.85 15.33 26.13
C LEU A 10 33.76 14.69 24.71
N VAL A 11 33.27 15.37 23.65
CA VAL A 11 32.86 16.78 23.47
C VAL A 11 31.78 16.94 22.39
N LEU A 12 31.20 18.16 22.33
CA LEU A 12 30.73 18.90 21.14
C LEU A 12 29.32 18.61 20.57
N GLU A 13 28.38 19.45 21.04
CA GLU A 13 27.38 20.07 20.18
C GLU A 13 28.08 20.78 18.98
N ALA A 14 27.58 20.59 17.75
CA ALA A 14 27.99 21.42 16.61
C ALA A 14 26.90 21.53 15.54
N GLN A 15 26.03 22.53 15.74
CA GLN A 15 25.43 23.43 14.73
C GLN A 15 24.73 22.87 13.48
N ALA A 16 23.53 23.40 13.25
CA ALA A 16 22.88 23.38 11.94
C ALA A 16 23.73 24.10 10.87
N THR A 17 23.92 23.44 9.72
CA THR A 17 24.24 24.14 8.46
C THR A 17 23.17 23.81 7.42
N ALA A 18 22.60 24.85 6.82
CA ALA A 18 21.63 24.69 5.75
C ALA A 18 22.32 24.14 4.50
N GLY A 19 21.84 23.00 4.01
CA GLY A 19 22.40 22.30 2.86
C GLY A 19 21.46 21.18 2.42
N CYS A 20 20.26 21.55 1.96
CA CYS A 20 19.25 20.58 1.54
C CYS A 20 19.60 19.93 0.20
N VAL A 21 20.45 18.91 0.25
CA VAL A 21 20.55 17.87 -0.78
C VAL A 21 20.54 16.53 -0.05
N SER A 22 19.36 15.94 0.07
CA SER A 22 19.17 14.61 0.64
C SER A 22 19.81 13.55 -0.27
N THR A 23 21.05 13.15 0.01
CA THR A 23 21.72 12.01 -0.62
C THR A 23 21.15 10.69 -0.10
N GLN A 24 19.87 10.42 -0.39
CA GLN A 24 19.32 9.08 -0.23
C GLN A 24 19.93 8.18 -1.31
N ALA A 25 20.47 7.03 -0.89
CA ALA A 25 20.78 5.96 -1.82
C ALA A 25 19.51 5.66 -2.65
N PRO A 26 19.58 5.54 -3.98
CA PRO A 26 18.36 5.52 -4.78
C PRO A 26 17.46 4.34 -4.38
N TYR A 27 16.15 4.50 -4.54
CA TYR A 27 15.15 3.48 -4.22
C TYR A 27 15.12 2.32 -5.23
N TYR A 28 16.29 1.92 -5.74
CA TYR A 28 16.43 0.88 -6.74
C TYR A 28 16.71 -0.48 -6.12
N LEU A 29 16.11 -1.49 -6.73
CA LEU A 29 16.37 -2.91 -6.52
C LEU A 29 16.27 -3.58 -7.90
N GLU A 30 17.17 -4.51 -8.16
CA GLU A 30 17.21 -5.24 -9.43
C GLU A 30 17.08 -6.75 -9.18
N ALA A 31 16.26 -7.40 -10.00
CA ALA A 31 16.12 -8.84 -10.12
C ALA A 31 15.96 -9.12 -11.61
N ALA A 32 17.10 -9.24 -12.30
CA ALA A 32 17.17 -9.19 -13.76
C ALA A 32 16.22 -10.22 -14.41
N PRO A 33 15.36 -9.82 -15.36
CA PRO A 33 15.41 -8.58 -16.17
C PRO A 33 14.63 -7.38 -15.60
N TYR A 34 14.24 -7.40 -14.33
CA TYR A 34 13.38 -6.38 -13.71
C TYR A 34 14.15 -5.42 -12.80
N ARG A 35 13.74 -4.15 -12.82
CA ARG A 35 14.18 -3.10 -11.89
C ARG A 35 12.96 -2.43 -11.26
N VAL A 36 12.91 -2.36 -9.93
CA VAL A 36 11.92 -1.53 -9.23
C VAL A 36 12.57 -0.22 -8.77
N ARG A 37 11.83 0.88 -8.87
CA ARG A 37 12.25 2.23 -8.43
C ARG A 37 11.04 3.15 -8.28
N LEU A 38 11.24 4.35 -7.73
CA LEU A 38 10.27 5.42 -7.89
C LEU A 38 10.33 5.99 -9.31
N ALA A 39 9.19 6.39 -9.85
CA ALA A 39 9.10 7.20 -11.06
C ALA A 39 9.72 8.58 -10.79
N SER A 40 10.55 9.07 -11.72
CA SER A 40 11.27 10.33 -11.59
C SER A 40 10.88 11.38 -12.65
N SER A 41 9.95 11.04 -13.54
CA SER A 41 9.45 11.96 -14.57
C SER A 41 7.96 11.74 -14.87
N THR A 42 7.32 12.76 -15.44
CA THR A 42 5.91 12.71 -15.86
C THR A 42 5.64 11.56 -16.84
N LEU A 43 6.56 11.28 -17.76
CA LEU A 43 6.43 10.19 -18.74
C LEU A 43 6.37 8.81 -18.09
N GLU A 44 7.08 8.61 -16.98
CA GLU A 44 7.06 7.34 -16.23
C GLU A 44 5.78 7.20 -15.39
N ILE A 45 5.27 8.30 -14.85
CA ILE A 45 3.97 8.34 -14.18
C ILE A 45 2.86 8.05 -15.22
N GLU A 46 2.87 8.71 -16.37
CA GLU A 46 1.94 8.45 -17.47
C GLU A 46 2.00 6.98 -17.94
N ALA A 47 3.19 6.39 -18.06
CA ALA A 47 3.35 4.97 -18.37
C ALA A 47 2.73 4.06 -17.28
N ALA A 48 2.85 4.40 -16.00
CA ALA A 48 2.20 3.69 -14.91
C ALA A 48 0.66 3.84 -14.92
N LEU A 49 0.14 5.04 -15.18
CA LEU A 49 -1.30 5.30 -15.32
C LEU A 49 -1.90 4.59 -16.54
N ARG A 50 -1.13 4.48 -17.63
CA ARG A 50 -1.48 3.70 -18.84
C ARG A 50 -1.50 2.19 -18.56
N LEU A 51 -0.54 1.69 -17.78
CA LEU A 51 -0.52 0.30 -17.32
C LEU A 51 -1.74 -0.02 -16.45
N ARG A 52 -2.10 0.88 -15.53
CA ARG A 52 -3.31 0.74 -14.70
C ARG A 52 -4.58 0.66 -15.55
N PHE A 53 -4.73 1.52 -16.56
CA PHE A 53 -5.85 1.41 -17.51
C PHE A 53 -5.91 0.04 -18.22
N ILE A 54 -4.77 -0.47 -18.68
CA ILE A 54 -4.70 -1.79 -19.33
C ILE A 54 -5.15 -2.90 -18.36
N VAL A 55 -4.75 -2.86 -17.09
CA VAL A 55 -5.10 -3.91 -16.12
C VAL A 55 -6.51 -3.73 -15.53
N PHE A 56 -6.84 -2.55 -15.02
CA PHE A 56 -8.12 -2.35 -14.33
C PHE A 56 -9.30 -2.19 -15.30
N ASN A 57 -9.17 -1.36 -16.34
CA ASN A 57 -10.27 -1.14 -17.29
C ASN A 57 -10.37 -2.24 -18.35
N LEU A 58 -9.28 -2.54 -19.07
CA LEU A 58 -9.35 -3.44 -20.23
C LEU A 58 -9.34 -4.92 -19.86
N GLU A 59 -8.65 -5.30 -18.78
CA GLU A 59 -8.53 -6.70 -18.37
C GLU A 59 -9.53 -7.09 -17.26
N MET A 60 -9.68 -6.27 -16.22
CA MET A 60 -10.50 -6.62 -15.04
C MET A 60 -11.93 -6.04 -15.09
N ASN A 61 -12.18 -4.99 -15.89
CA ASN A 61 -13.46 -4.26 -15.93
C ASN A 61 -13.85 -3.63 -14.56
N GLU A 62 -12.82 -3.25 -13.79
CA GLU A 62 -12.87 -2.69 -12.43
C GLU A 62 -12.24 -1.28 -12.35
N GLY A 63 -11.76 -0.70 -13.46
CA GLY A 63 -11.12 0.63 -13.48
C GLY A 63 -12.08 1.81 -13.66
N LEU A 64 -11.55 3.04 -13.52
CA LEU A 64 -12.31 4.29 -13.61
C LEU A 64 -12.98 4.48 -14.99
N GLU A 65 -14.29 4.75 -15.03
CA GLU A 65 -15.02 4.98 -16.29
C GLU A 65 -14.46 6.15 -17.10
N SER A 66 -13.97 7.20 -16.42
CA SER A 66 -13.32 8.35 -17.05
C SER A 66 -12.09 7.98 -17.87
N ALA A 67 -11.38 6.91 -17.51
CA ALA A 67 -10.15 6.46 -18.15
C ALA A 67 -10.34 5.99 -19.60
N TYR A 68 -11.57 5.64 -20.02
CA TYR A 68 -11.86 5.34 -21.43
C TYR A 68 -11.76 6.58 -22.35
N THR A 69 -11.74 7.79 -21.79
CA THR A 69 -11.67 9.06 -22.55
C THR A 69 -10.29 9.29 -23.18
N ASP A 70 -9.23 8.97 -22.44
CA ASP A 70 -7.83 9.27 -22.81
C ASP A 70 -6.90 8.05 -22.67
N GLY A 71 -7.36 6.99 -22.01
CA GLY A 71 -6.62 5.76 -21.81
C GLY A 71 -5.73 5.71 -20.57
N PHE A 72 -5.96 6.56 -19.56
CA PHE A 72 -5.20 6.61 -18.31
C PHE A 72 -6.11 6.45 -17.08
N ASP A 73 -5.85 5.43 -16.25
CA ASP A 73 -6.51 5.29 -14.95
C ASP A 73 -5.82 6.24 -13.97
N ARG A 74 -6.47 7.40 -13.73
CA ARG A 74 -5.92 8.52 -12.98
C ARG A 74 -6.98 9.23 -12.15
N ASP A 75 -6.60 9.60 -10.93
CA ASP A 75 -7.40 10.40 -10.01
C ASP A 75 -6.57 11.56 -9.41
N ARG A 76 -7.18 12.37 -8.53
CA ARG A 76 -6.52 13.53 -7.91
C ARG A 76 -5.30 13.18 -7.05
N PHE A 77 -5.19 11.95 -6.54
CA PHE A 77 -4.09 11.54 -5.68
C PHE A 77 -2.81 11.29 -6.47
N ASP A 78 -2.90 10.97 -7.77
CA ASP A 78 -1.72 10.75 -8.61
C ASP A 78 -0.83 11.98 -8.80
N ALA A 79 -1.35 13.17 -8.50
CA ALA A 79 -0.60 14.44 -8.50
C ALA A 79 0.23 14.67 -7.22
N VAL A 80 -0.02 13.92 -6.15
CA VAL A 80 0.62 14.12 -4.82
C VAL A 80 1.30 12.87 -4.27
N CYS A 81 0.92 11.69 -4.73
CA CYS A 81 1.51 10.41 -4.31
C CYS A 81 2.81 10.10 -5.05
N ASP A 82 3.68 9.34 -4.39
CA ASP A 82 4.83 8.75 -5.05
C ASP A 82 4.40 7.49 -5.82
N HIS A 83 4.99 7.25 -7.00
CA HIS A 83 4.67 6.10 -7.83
C HIS A 83 5.85 5.15 -7.84
N LEU A 84 5.70 3.98 -7.21
CA LEU A 84 6.64 2.88 -7.37
C LEU A 84 6.34 2.18 -8.69
N ILE A 85 7.37 1.90 -9.48
CA ILE A 85 7.29 1.29 -10.80
C ILE A 85 8.27 0.12 -10.91
N VAL A 86 7.87 -0.92 -11.63
CA VAL A 86 8.77 -1.96 -12.13
C VAL A 86 8.96 -1.78 -13.62
N GLU A 87 10.21 -1.70 -14.02
CA GLU A 87 10.67 -1.57 -15.38
C GLU A 87 11.26 -2.91 -15.85
N HIS A 88 10.89 -3.37 -17.04
CA HIS A 88 11.57 -4.47 -17.72
C HIS A 88 12.78 -3.94 -18.48
N GLN A 89 14.00 -4.17 -17.96
CA GLN A 89 15.24 -3.55 -18.42
C GLN A 89 15.54 -3.82 -19.90
N GLY A 90 15.10 -4.97 -20.44
CA GLY A 90 15.31 -5.32 -21.85
C GLY A 90 14.43 -4.56 -22.86
N THR A 91 13.33 -3.93 -22.41
CA THR A 91 12.42 -3.16 -23.28
C THR A 91 12.15 -1.73 -22.80
N GLY A 92 12.59 -1.36 -21.60
CA GLY A 92 12.30 -0.06 -20.96
C GLY A 92 10.84 0.13 -20.56
N GLN A 93 10.00 -0.90 -20.70
CA GLN A 93 8.57 -0.80 -20.42
C GLN A 93 8.29 -0.84 -18.91
N ILE A 94 7.35 -0.02 -18.45
CA ILE A 94 6.78 -0.11 -17.11
C ILE A 94 5.78 -1.27 -17.09
N ILE A 95 6.09 -2.33 -16.35
CA ILE A 95 5.34 -3.59 -16.30
C ILE A 95 4.67 -3.84 -14.95
N GLY A 96 4.90 -2.99 -13.95
CA GLY A 96 4.23 -3.06 -12.65
C GLY A 96 4.22 -1.70 -11.94
N THR A 97 3.26 -1.45 -11.06
CA THR A 97 3.23 -0.23 -10.23
C THR A 97 2.46 -0.41 -8.92
N TYR A 98 2.81 0.43 -7.94
CA TYR A 98 2.02 0.77 -6.76
C TYR A 98 2.01 2.30 -6.59
N ARG A 99 0.87 2.85 -6.15
CA ARG A 99 0.78 4.21 -5.61
C ARG A 99 1.12 4.17 -4.12
N LEU A 100 1.98 5.09 -3.67
CA LEU A 100 2.45 5.20 -2.29
C LEU A 100 2.14 6.59 -1.73
N GLN A 101 1.43 6.67 -0.61
CA GLN A 101 1.07 7.94 0.02
C GLN A 101 1.51 7.99 1.49
N ARG A 102 2.48 8.87 1.79
CA ARG A 102 2.92 9.14 3.17
C ARG A 102 1.89 9.97 3.92
N GLY A 103 1.66 9.70 5.20
CA GLY A 103 0.68 10.45 5.98
C GLY A 103 0.96 11.95 6.13
N SER A 104 2.21 12.37 6.11
CA SER A 104 2.55 13.80 6.06
C SER A 104 2.16 14.46 4.74
N VAL A 105 2.06 13.70 3.64
CA VAL A 105 1.54 14.17 2.35
C VAL A 105 0.01 14.16 2.36
N ALA A 106 -0.62 13.11 2.89
CA ALA A 106 -2.07 13.04 3.09
C ALA A 106 -2.61 14.23 3.90
N ALA A 107 -2.02 14.50 5.06
CA ALA A 107 -2.40 15.59 5.97
C ALA A 107 -2.28 17.01 5.36
N ARG A 108 -1.48 17.18 4.31
CA ARG A 108 -1.29 18.48 3.62
C ARG A 108 -2.09 18.63 2.34
N ASN A 109 -2.82 17.59 1.90
CA ASN A 109 -3.53 17.57 0.63
C ASN A 109 -4.98 17.10 0.82
N PHE A 110 -5.33 15.89 0.38
CA PHE A 110 -6.72 15.43 0.27
C PHE A 110 -7.13 14.41 1.34
N GLY A 111 -6.31 14.21 2.38
CA GLY A 111 -6.37 12.99 3.20
C GLY A 111 -5.76 11.80 2.43
N TYR A 112 -5.96 10.59 2.96
CA TYR A 112 -5.70 9.34 2.23
C TYR A 112 -6.80 9.03 1.21
N TYR A 113 -6.57 8.09 0.29
CA TYR A 113 -7.63 7.59 -0.58
C TYR A 113 -8.72 6.86 0.23
N SER A 114 -8.31 5.96 1.12
CA SER A 114 -9.17 5.18 2.01
C SER A 114 -9.86 6.01 3.10
N GLU A 115 -9.41 7.24 3.34
CA GLU A 115 -10.08 8.21 4.23
C GLU A 115 -11.37 8.80 3.62
N GLN A 116 -11.62 8.54 2.34
CA GLN A 116 -12.93 8.78 1.71
C GLN A 116 -13.91 7.63 2.07
N GLU A 117 -13.41 6.41 2.14
CA GLU A 117 -14.17 5.19 2.40
C GLU A 117 -14.44 4.95 3.88
N PHE A 118 -13.49 5.26 4.77
CA PHE A 118 -13.51 4.91 6.20
C PHE A 118 -13.23 6.12 7.10
N ASP A 119 -13.69 6.06 8.36
CA ASP A 119 -13.32 7.05 9.38
C ASP A 119 -11.84 6.87 9.82
N PHE A 120 -11.03 7.93 9.66
CA PHE A 120 -9.61 7.90 10.00
C PHE A 120 -9.28 8.42 11.40
N THR A 121 -10.28 8.86 12.17
CA THR A 121 -10.11 9.32 13.56
C THR A 121 -9.27 8.36 14.43
N PRO A 122 -9.41 7.02 14.35
CA PRO A 122 -8.56 6.09 15.11
C PRO A 122 -7.07 6.18 14.77
N TYR A 123 -6.71 6.60 13.55
CA TYR A 123 -5.34 6.55 13.03
C TYR A 123 -4.58 7.88 13.11
N GLU A 124 -5.21 8.99 13.49
CA GLU A 124 -4.54 10.31 13.52
C GLU A 124 -3.25 10.31 14.33
N HIS A 125 -3.26 9.62 15.48
CA HIS A 125 -2.11 9.52 16.38
C HIS A 125 -0.90 8.76 15.79
N ILE A 126 -1.11 7.95 14.73
CA ILE A 126 -0.06 7.24 13.97
C ILE A 126 0.02 7.69 12.50
N ARG A 127 -0.69 8.76 12.09
CA ARG A 127 -0.75 9.18 10.68
C ARG A 127 0.63 9.40 10.08
N SER A 128 1.55 10.04 10.81
CA SER A 128 2.93 10.25 10.35
C SER A 128 3.72 8.95 10.11
N GLU A 129 3.31 7.84 10.71
CA GLU A 129 3.94 6.52 10.60
C GLU A 129 3.28 5.61 9.55
N ILE A 130 2.20 6.05 8.90
CA ILE A 130 1.46 5.27 7.88
C ILE A 130 1.88 5.68 6.46
N VAL A 131 2.17 4.67 5.64
CA VAL A 131 2.14 4.76 4.17
C VAL A 131 0.95 3.97 3.65
N GLU A 132 0.05 4.65 2.95
CA GLU A 132 -1.03 4.01 2.19
C GLU A 132 -0.49 3.46 0.87
N LEU A 133 -0.97 2.27 0.51
CA LEU A 133 -0.66 1.52 -0.70
C LEU A 133 -1.93 1.37 -1.54
N GLY A 134 -1.86 1.69 -2.83
CA GLY A 134 -3.01 1.58 -3.74
C GLY A 134 -2.64 1.34 -5.20
N ARG A 135 -3.66 1.15 -6.05
CA ARG A 135 -3.54 0.98 -7.52
C ARG A 135 -2.45 -0.02 -7.93
N ALA A 136 -2.41 -1.15 -7.22
CA ALA A 136 -1.43 -2.21 -7.41
C ALA A 136 -1.72 -3.04 -8.67
N CYS A 137 -0.84 -3.00 -9.67
CA CYS A 137 -0.99 -3.85 -10.86
C CYS A 137 0.35 -4.33 -11.44
N ILE A 138 0.29 -5.46 -12.14
CA ILE A 138 1.38 -6.02 -12.94
C ILE A 138 0.80 -6.43 -14.30
N HIS A 139 1.49 -6.07 -15.38
CA HIS A 139 1.15 -6.45 -16.75
C HIS A 139 1.01 -7.96 -16.87
N ARG A 140 -0.04 -8.45 -17.55
CA ARG A 140 -0.42 -9.87 -17.59
C ARG A 140 0.77 -10.80 -17.86
N ASP A 141 1.58 -10.48 -18.85
CA ASP A 141 2.70 -11.32 -19.31
C ASP A 141 3.93 -11.31 -18.37
N HIS A 142 3.96 -10.42 -17.38
CA HIS A 142 5.03 -10.30 -16.39
C HIS A 142 4.60 -10.69 -14.96
N ARG A 143 3.44 -11.33 -14.79
CA ARG A 143 2.93 -11.78 -13.49
C ARG A 143 3.70 -12.99 -12.97
N SER A 144 4.80 -12.73 -12.26
CA SER A 144 5.59 -13.73 -11.54
C SER A 144 5.67 -13.44 -10.04
N SER A 145 6.04 -14.45 -9.25
CA SER A 145 6.37 -14.26 -7.84
C SER A 145 7.58 -13.33 -7.65
N GLU A 146 8.52 -13.35 -8.59
CA GLU A 146 9.70 -12.47 -8.62
C GLU A 146 9.31 -10.99 -8.72
N VAL A 147 8.48 -10.60 -9.70
CA VAL A 147 8.01 -9.20 -9.85
C VAL A 147 7.20 -8.76 -8.62
N LEU A 148 6.36 -9.63 -8.07
CA LEU A 148 5.60 -9.34 -6.85
C LEU A 148 6.52 -9.16 -5.62
N HIS A 149 7.52 -10.02 -5.43
CA HIS A 149 8.50 -9.87 -4.35
C HIS A 149 9.37 -8.64 -4.54
N LEU A 150 9.75 -8.31 -5.78
CA LEU A 150 10.51 -7.11 -6.10
C LEU A 150 9.72 -5.83 -5.74
N LEU A 151 8.45 -5.76 -6.12
CA LEU A 151 7.53 -4.68 -5.68
C LEU A 151 7.48 -4.59 -4.15
N TRP A 152 7.20 -5.70 -3.46
CA TRP A 152 7.10 -5.70 -1.99
C TRP A 152 8.39 -5.30 -1.28
N ARG A 153 9.58 -5.68 -1.79
CA ARG A 153 10.88 -5.19 -1.29
C ARG A 153 11.06 -3.69 -1.55
N GLY A 154 10.63 -3.19 -2.71
CA GLY A 154 10.64 -1.76 -3.04
C GLY A 154 9.75 -0.94 -2.10
N ILE A 155 8.52 -1.40 -1.84
CA ILE A 155 7.59 -0.79 -0.87
C ILE A 155 8.21 -0.81 0.53
N ALA A 156 8.77 -1.95 0.96
CA ALA A 156 9.42 -2.05 2.28
C ALA A 156 10.59 -1.08 2.45
N ARG A 157 11.47 -0.95 1.45
CA ARG A 157 12.55 0.06 1.46
C ARG A 157 12.01 1.49 1.52
N TYR A 158 10.94 1.79 0.76
CA TYR A 158 10.30 3.10 0.79
C TYR A 158 9.74 3.44 2.18
N VAL A 159 9.01 2.52 2.81
CA VAL A 159 8.41 2.72 4.13
C VAL A 159 9.49 2.97 5.19
N LEU A 160 10.50 2.10 5.25
CA LEU A 160 11.62 2.24 6.20
C LEU A 160 12.40 3.55 6.03
N ALA A 161 12.75 3.92 4.79
CA ALA A 161 13.54 5.13 4.53
C ALA A 161 12.78 6.44 4.79
N ASN A 162 11.45 6.38 4.86
CA ASN A 162 10.60 7.51 5.24
C ASN A 162 10.21 7.50 6.73
N GLY A 163 10.82 6.61 7.53
CA GLY A 163 10.57 6.51 8.97
C GLY A 163 9.17 6.00 9.33
N ALA A 164 8.47 5.39 8.38
CA ALA A 164 7.14 4.84 8.59
C ALA A 164 7.19 3.41 9.14
N ARG A 165 6.17 3.05 9.90
CA ARG A 165 6.01 1.74 10.56
C ARG A 165 4.90 0.90 9.94
N TYR A 166 3.87 1.57 9.44
CA TYR A 166 2.62 0.93 9.03
C TYR A 166 2.43 1.03 7.51
N MET A 167 2.02 -0.09 6.91
CA MET A 167 1.45 -0.11 5.57
C MET A 167 -0.07 -0.25 5.68
N MET A 168 -0.82 0.61 5.02
CA MET A 168 -2.29 0.61 5.02
C MET A 168 -2.83 0.55 3.60
N GLY A 169 -4.05 0.04 3.40
CA GLY A 169 -4.76 0.18 2.13
C GLY A 169 -6.01 -0.68 2.03
N CYS A 170 -6.89 -0.34 1.09
CA CYS A 170 -8.07 -1.12 0.77
C CYS A 170 -7.68 -2.41 0.05
N CYS A 171 -8.29 -3.53 0.45
CA CYS A 171 -8.23 -4.76 -0.31
C CYS A 171 -9.64 -5.16 -0.76
N SER A 172 -9.82 -5.20 -2.07
CA SER A 172 -11.13 -5.30 -2.72
C SER A 172 -11.59 -6.74 -2.95
N LEU A 173 -12.89 -6.95 -2.77
CA LEU A 173 -13.67 -8.07 -3.29
C LEU A 173 -14.44 -7.56 -4.53
N PRO A 174 -14.25 -8.14 -5.74
CA PRO A 174 -14.97 -7.71 -6.94
C PRO A 174 -16.42 -8.22 -6.92
N SER A 175 -17.26 -7.53 -6.15
CA SER A 175 -18.69 -7.76 -6.00
C SER A 175 -19.35 -6.55 -5.35
N GLN A 176 -20.65 -6.38 -5.58
CA GLN A 176 -21.52 -5.45 -4.85
C GLN A 176 -22.61 -6.17 -4.03
N ASP A 177 -22.56 -7.50 -3.96
CA ASP A 177 -23.45 -8.33 -3.15
C ASP A 177 -23.12 -8.18 -1.66
N SER A 178 -24.05 -7.60 -0.91
CA SER A 178 -23.90 -7.38 0.53
C SER A 178 -23.86 -8.67 1.34
N VAL A 179 -24.58 -9.71 0.92
CA VAL A 179 -24.56 -11.04 1.57
C VAL A 179 -23.16 -11.64 1.44
N LEU A 180 -22.57 -11.58 0.24
CA LEU A 180 -21.20 -12.04 0.01
C LEU A 180 -20.17 -11.20 0.79
N GLY A 181 -20.32 -9.87 0.80
CA GLY A 181 -19.43 -8.96 1.56
C GLY A 181 -19.38 -9.27 3.06
N HIS A 182 -20.56 -9.41 3.69
CA HIS A 182 -20.66 -9.79 5.10
C HIS A 182 -20.22 -11.23 5.36
N SER A 183 -20.45 -12.16 4.42
CA SER A 183 -19.98 -13.55 4.51
C SER A 183 -18.45 -13.65 4.46
N VAL A 184 -17.79 -12.82 3.63
CA VAL A 184 -16.33 -12.69 3.62
C VAL A 184 -15.84 -12.03 4.91
N TYR A 185 -16.49 -10.95 5.37
CA TYR A 185 -16.13 -10.30 6.64
C TYR A 185 -16.18 -11.28 7.82
N ARG A 186 -17.20 -12.15 7.86
CA ARG A 186 -17.34 -13.18 8.90
C ARG A 186 -16.17 -14.17 8.92
N SER A 187 -15.65 -14.59 7.76
CA SER A 187 -14.49 -15.49 7.71
C SER A 187 -13.16 -14.80 8.02
N LEU A 188 -13.15 -13.47 8.12
CA LEU A 188 -12.01 -12.64 8.52
C LEU A 188 -11.89 -12.41 10.03
N ALA A 189 -12.82 -12.90 10.86
CA ALA A 189 -12.85 -12.62 12.30
C ALA A 189 -11.54 -12.93 13.06
N GLY A 190 -10.79 -13.96 12.65
CA GLY A 190 -9.47 -14.29 13.24
C GLY A 190 -8.34 -13.33 12.88
N TYR A 191 -8.59 -12.34 12.02
CA TYR A 191 -7.61 -11.40 11.48
C TYR A 191 -7.92 -9.94 11.82
N LEU A 192 -8.93 -9.67 12.64
CA LEU A 192 -9.25 -8.30 13.07
C LEU A 192 -8.05 -7.64 13.79
N ALA A 193 -7.94 -6.32 13.62
CA ALA A 193 -7.00 -5.49 14.35
C ALA A 193 -7.36 -5.37 15.85
N ALA A 194 -6.49 -4.74 16.63
CA ALA A 194 -6.82 -4.38 18.00
C ALA A 194 -8.00 -3.39 18.03
N PRO A 195 -8.88 -3.40 19.07
CA PRO A 195 -10.10 -2.58 19.09
C PRO A 195 -9.90 -1.10 18.81
N GLU A 196 -8.79 -0.53 19.28
CA GLU A 196 -8.37 0.86 19.07
C GLU A 196 -7.96 1.20 17.62
N LEU A 197 -7.78 0.20 16.76
CA LEU A 197 -7.49 0.31 15.33
C LEU A 197 -8.66 -0.17 14.45
N ILE A 198 -9.83 -0.46 15.05
CA ILE A 198 -11.06 -0.78 14.31
C ILE A 198 -11.79 0.52 13.95
N THR A 199 -12.22 0.61 12.70
CA THR A 199 -13.01 1.70 12.13
C THR A 199 -14.25 1.18 11.39
N VAL A 200 -15.06 2.10 10.88
CA VAL A 200 -16.25 1.84 10.07
C VAL A 200 -16.21 2.65 8.76
N PRO A 201 -16.90 2.19 7.70
CA PRO A 201 -17.11 2.98 6.50
C PRO A 201 -17.81 4.31 6.79
N THR A 202 -17.51 5.33 6.00
CA THR A 202 -18.29 6.58 5.98
C THR A 202 -19.70 6.33 5.42
N ALA A 203 -20.64 7.24 5.65
CA ALA A 203 -22.02 7.08 5.22
C ALA A 203 -22.20 6.86 3.69
N ALA A 204 -21.28 7.39 2.87
CA ALA A 204 -21.32 7.19 1.42
C ALA A 204 -20.94 5.75 1.01
N TYR A 205 -20.05 5.11 1.76
CA TYR A 205 -19.50 3.78 1.48
C TYR A 205 -20.06 2.70 2.41
N ALA A 206 -21.08 3.00 3.21
CA ALA A 206 -21.75 2.02 4.06
C ALA A 206 -22.39 0.90 3.23
N LEU A 207 -21.92 -0.34 3.43
CA LEU A 207 -22.56 -1.53 2.88
C LEU A 207 -23.86 -1.83 3.64
N GLU A 208 -24.95 -2.11 2.91
CA GLU A 208 -26.23 -2.46 3.52
C GLU A 208 -26.11 -3.70 4.41
N ARG A 209 -26.84 -3.73 5.52
CA ARG A 209 -26.86 -4.89 6.41
C ARG A 209 -27.65 -6.01 5.76
N SER A 210 -27.03 -7.18 5.61
CA SER A 210 -27.78 -8.38 5.25
C SER A 210 -28.70 -8.80 6.41
N ILE A 211 -29.94 -9.13 6.06
CA ILE A 211 -30.90 -9.83 6.93
C ILE A 211 -30.92 -11.35 6.66
N GLU A 212 -30.12 -11.80 5.68
CA GLU A 212 -30.04 -13.18 5.23
C GLU A 212 -28.97 -13.96 6.00
N THR A 213 -29.07 -15.29 5.96
CA THR A 213 -28.09 -16.18 6.60
C THR A 213 -26.75 -16.08 5.88
N LEU A 214 -25.71 -15.61 6.57
CA LEU A 214 -24.36 -15.55 6.03
C LEU A 214 -23.72 -16.94 5.94
N GLU A 215 -23.32 -17.34 4.75
CA GLU A 215 -22.58 -18.58 4.49
C GLU A 215 -21.06 -18.41 4.69
N GLU A 216 -20.28 -19.48 4.55
CA GLU A 216 -18.81 -19.39 4.56
C GLU A 216 -18.27 -18.95 3.19
N ALA A 217 -18.00 -17.65 3.02
CA ALA A 217 -17.32 -17.13 1.85
C ALA A 217 -15.79 -17.00 2.07
N ARG A 218 -15.00 -17.35 1.05
CA ARG A 218 -13.54 -17.27 1.09
C ARG A 218 -13.05 -15.88 0.68
N PRO A 219 -12.15 -15.22 1.44
CA PRO A 219 -11.60 -13.91 1.04
C PRO A 219 -10.81 -13.97 -0.28
N PRO A 220 -10.68 -12.86 -1.03
CA PRO A 220 -9.90 -12.79 -2.27
C PRO A 220 -8.46 -13.30 -2.14
N LYS A 221 -7.87 -13.79 -3.24
CA LYS A 221 -6.50 -14.34 -3.24
C LYS A 221 -5.47 -13.37 -2.68
N LEU A 222 -5.58 -12.08 -3.04
CA LEU A 222 -4.67 -11.03 -2.61
C LEU A 222 -4.82 -10.73 -1.11
N LEU A 223 -6.06 -10.60 -0.61
CA LEU A 223 -6.33 -10.41 0.82
C LEU A 223 -5.70 -11.52 1.65
N ARG A 224 -5.90 -12.79 1.27
CA ARG A 224 -5.28 -13.93 1.97
C ARG A 224 -3.74 -13.87 1.97
N ALA A 225 -3.12 -13.32 0.92
CA ALA A 225 -1.67 -13.14 0.88
C ALA A 225 -1.20 -12.07 1.88
N TYR A 226 -1.94 -10.96 2.03
CA TYR A 226 -1.68 -9.94 3.04
C TYR A 226 -1.85 -10.48 4.47
N LEU A 227 -2.94 -11.22 4.72
CA LEU A 227 -3.17 -11.89 6.01
C LEU A 227 -2.06 -12.89 6.36
N THR A 228 -1.55 -13.63 5.36
CA THR A 228 -0.43 -14.57 5.53
C THR A 228 0.88 -13.89 5.96
N ILE A 229 1.08 -12.62 5.62
CA ILE A 229 2.26 -11.84 6.03
C ILE A 229 2.05 -11.06 7.34
N GLY A 230 0.87 -11.17 7.96
CA GLY A 230 0.55 -10.56 9.25
C GLY A 230 -0.39 -9.36 9.20
N ALA A 231 -0.94 -9.01 8.03
CA ALA A 231 -1.87 -7.89 7.93
C ALA A 231 -3.17 -8.16 8.72
N LYS A 232 -3.77 -7.09 9.22
CA LYS A 232 -4.99 -7.08 10.01
C LYS A 232 -6.12 -6.39 9.25
N ILE A 233 -7.34 -6.84 9.52
CA ILE A 233 -8.57 -6.21 9.02
C ILE A 233 -9.00 -5.15 10.02
N CYS A 234 -9.11 -3.92 9.54
CA CYS A 234 -9.37 -2.74 10.35
C CYS A 234 -10.81 -2.24 10.26
N SER A 235 -11.63 -2.75 9.34
CA SER A 235 -12.99 -2.24 9.13
C SER A 235 -14.01 -3.35 8.90
N SER A 236 -15.28 -3.03 9.17
CA SER A 236 -16.39 -3.67 8.46
C SER A 236 -16.34 -3.34 6.95
N PRO A 237 -16.95 -4.16 6.07
CA PRO A 237 -16.92 -3.92 4.63
C PRO A 237 -17.52 -2.58 4.21
N ALA A 238 -16.80 -1.86 3.35
CA ALA A 238 -17.28 -0.72 2.58
C ALA A 238 -17.80 -1.18 1.21
N ILE A 239 -18.67 -0.40 0.56
CA ILE A 239 -19.07 -0.59 -0.84
C ILE A 239 -18.56 0.56 -1.71
N ASP A 240 -17.62 0.26 -2.59
CA ASP A 240 -17.19 1.18 -3.64
C ASP A 240 -18.05 0.95 -4.90
N ARG A 241 -18.81 1.97 -5.27
CA ARG A 241 -19.73 1.91 -6.42
C ARG A 241 -19.07 2.33 -7.73
N GLU A 242 -17.91 2.99 -7.68
CA GLU A 242 -17.13 3.38 -8.84
C GLU A 242 -16.29 2.19 -9.34
N PHE A 243 -15.56 1.54 -8.44
CA PHE A 243 -14.75 0.35 -8.72
C PHE A 243 -15.55 -0.97 -8.75
N LYS A 244 -16.82 -0.93 -8.31
CA LYS A 244 -17.77 -2.07 -8.27
C LYS A 244 -17.32 -3.16 -7.30
N THR A 245 -16.72 -2.75 -6.19
CA THR A 245 -16.07 -3.59 -5.19
C THR A 245 -16.70 -3.46 -3.81
N ILE A 246 -16.39 -4.44 -2.96
CA ILE A 246 -16.56 -4.36 -1.51
C ILE A 246 -15.16 -4.37 -0.89
N ASP A 247 -14.86 -3.32 -0.13
CA ASP A 247 -13.51 -3.01 0.32
C ASP A 247 -13.34 -3.23 1.82
N PHE A 248 -12.17 -3.75 2.17
CA PHE A 248 -11.75 -4.00 3.54
C PHE A 248 -10.48 -3.19 3.81
N LEU A 249 -10.51 -2.29 4.81
CA LEU A 249 -9.31 -1.58 5.21
C LEU A 249 -8.33 -2.57 5.86
N THR A 250 -7.10 -2.61 5.36
CA THR A 250 -6.04 -3.47 5.87
C THR A 250 -4.88 -2.67 6.44
N LEU A 251 -4.26 -3.18 7.50
CA LEU A 251 -3.10 -2.59 8.15
C LEU A 251 -2.03 -3.65 8.44
N LEU A 252 -0.77 -3.35 8.12
CA LEU A 252 0.38 -4.18 8.42
C LEU A 252 1.39 -3.38 9.24
N ASP A 253 1.68 -3.84 10.46
CA ASP A 253 2.70 -3.26 11.34
C ASP A 253 4.04 -3.97 11.12
N LEU A 254 5.02 -3.26 10.55
CA LEU A 254 6.35 -3.80 10.25
C LEU A 254 7.10 -4.29 11.49
N GLN A 255 6.81 -3.76 12.68
CA GLN A 255 7.47 -4.18 13.93
C GLN A 255 6.94 -5.53 14.45
N THR A 256 5.77 -5.98 13.97
CA THR A 256 5.15 -7.26 14.37
C THR A 256 5.35 -8.39 13.36
N LEU A 257 6.05 -8.12 12.24
CA LEU A 257 6.31 -9.11 11.20
C LEU A 257 7.02 -10.34 11.77
N HIS A 258 6.48 -11.52 11.47
CA HIS A 258 7.15 -12.78 11.79
C HIS A 258 8.56 -12.81 11.16
N PRO A 259 9.63 -13.22 11.87
CA PRO A 259 11.01 -13.07 11.40
C PRO A 259 11.31 -13.63 10.00
N ARG A 260 10.67 -14.75 9.60
CA ARG A 260 10.79 -15.29 8.22
C ARG A 260 10.16 -14.39 7.15
N VAL A 261 9.12 -13.64 7.49
CA VAL A 261 8.44 -12.68 6.61
C VAL A 261 9.29 -11.41 6.52
N ALA A 262 9.75 -10.91 7.66
CA ALA A 262 10.72 -9.81 7.72
C ALA A 262 11.98 -10.10 6.89
N ALA A 263 12.58 -11.29 7.02
CA ALA A 263 13.76 -11.68 6.23
C ALA A 263 13.52 -11.73 4.71
N ARG A 264 12.27 -11.94 4.25
CA ARG A 264 11.96 -11.91 2.80
C ARG A 264 11.82 -10.48 2.25
N PHE A 265 11.51 -9.50 3.10
CA PHE A 265 11.10 -8.15 2.66
C PHE A 265 12.05 -7.03 3.12
N LEU A 266 12.59 -7.16 4.33
CA LEU A 266 13.44 -6.18 5.01
C LEU A 266 14.92 -6.55 4.98
N ALA A 267 15.29 -7.75 4.48
CA ALA A 267 16.70 -8.12 4.37
C ALA A 267 17.42 -7.18 3.41
N HIS A 268 18.49 -6.57 3.93
CA HIS A 268 19.55 -6.00 3.13
C HIS A 268 20.33 -7.14 2.47
N GLU A 269 20.63 -6.99 1.18
CA GLU A 269 21.67 -7.77 0.49
C GLU A 269 23.05 -7.26 0.92
#